data_AF-A0A950V5K7-F1
#
_entry.id   AF-A0A950V5K7-F1
#
_cell.length_a   1.000
_cell.length_b   1.000
_cell.length_c   1.000
_cell.angle_alpha   90.00
_cell.angle_beta   90.00
_cell.angle_gamma   90.00
#
_symmetry.space_group_name_H-M   'P 1'
#
loop_
_entity.id
_entity.type
_entity.pdbx_description
1 polymer ?
#
loop_
_entity_poly.entity_id
_entity_poly.type
_entity_poly.pdbx_seq_one_letter_code
_entity_poly.pdbx_strand_id
1 'polypeptide(L)'
;INNSDRALLLLAGEIVTGGKQDRVVGRDRIIPAHSEPVALDVFCVEPHRWMSASAQFGASGSAMAQPSVRSKAMADRNQQEVWNEVAKSRAAFVAGVPAPQAQAIESSSSYAAAVQNGEVKRQLDSIAVPIERSYQKLIQQLRVENAVGAVVAVNGEIIWVDVFASPALLEKYWPKLVRSYAAEAFTPRHFPVISGGLPSRESAQKFLDRLYGNHENVETEPGVYRRTEIQGDDFDAFLLTSLLPNTGFQVHIAKMRH
;
A
#
# COMPACT_ATOMS: atom_id res chain seq x y z
N ILE A 1 6.07 -1.24 20.00
CA ILE A 1 5.33 -1.55 21.24
C ILE A 1 3.86 -1.39 20.93
N ASN A 2 3.02 -2.36 21.31
CA ASN A 2 1.57 -2.23 21.27
C ASN A 2 1.03 -2.26 22.69
N ASN A 3 0.56 -1.12 23.21
CA ASN A 3 0.05 -1.00 24.58
C ASN A 3 -1.46 -1.29 24.69
N SER A 4 -2.11 -1.74 23.61
CA SER A 4 -3.55 -2.00 23.61
C SER A 4 -3.86 -3.46 23.90
N ASP A 5 -5.10 -3.73 24.30
CA ASP A 5 -5.63 -5.08 24.55
C ASP A 5 -5.91 -5.88 23.27
N ARG A 6 -5.65 -5.31 22.08
CA ARG A 6 -5.91 -5.93 20.79
C ARG A 6 -4.65 -6.01 19.96
N ALA A 7 -4.51 -7.07 19.19
CA ALA A 7 -3.46 -7.14 18.18
C ALA A 7 -3.67 -6.02 17.13
N LEU A 8 -2.55 -5.44 16.68
CA LEU A 8 -2.55 -4.47 15.59
C LEU A 8 -2.16 -5.18 14.30
N LEU A 9 -2.83 -4.81 13.22
CA LEU A 9 -2.41 -5.14 11.87
C LEU A 9 -1.65 -3.93 11.31
N LEU A 10 -0.47 -4.17 10.77
CA LEU A 10 0.32 -3.20 10.04
C LEU A 10 0.53 -3.75 8.63
N LEU A 11 0.18 -2.98 7.61
CA LEU A 11 0.36 -3.39 6.22
C LEU A 11 1.63 -2.77 5.63
N ALA A 12 2.25 -3.52 4.74
CA ALA A 12 3.27 -3.02 3.88
C ALA A 12 2.72 -1.92 2.96
N GLY A 13 3.49 -0.85 2.83
CA GLY A 13 3.07 0.38 2.20
C GLY A 13 2.59 1.46 3.16
N GLU A 14 2.35 1.15 4.44
CA GLU A 14 1.90 2.18 5.39
C GLU A 14 3.01 3.19 5.62
N ILE A 15 2.67 4.48 5.49
CA ILE A 15 3.61 5.57 5.69
C ILE A 15 3.55 6.03 7.15
N VAL A 16 4.73 6.10 7.73
CA VAL A 16 4.98 6.59 9.07
C VAL A 16 5.87 7.83 8.95
N THR A 17 5.36 8.98 9.39
CA THR A 17 6.07 10.27 9.26
C THR A 17 6.69 10.72 10.57
N GLY A 18 7.73 11.54 10.47
CA GLY A 18 8.48 12.05 11.63
C GLY A 18 9.84 11.39 11.76
N GLY A 19 10.41 11.41 12.97
CA GLY A 19 11.79 10.99 13.16
C GLY A 19 12.76 11.76 12.25
N LYS A 20 13.85 11.10 11.85
CA LYS A 20 14.83 11.69 10.91
C LYS A 20 14.33 11.69 9.47
N GLN A 21 13.53 10.72 9.07
CA GLN A 21 12.99 10.54 7.73
C GLN A 21 11.62 9.87 7.82
N ASP A 22 10.72 10.27 6.95
CA ASP A 22 9.48 9.55 6.72
C ASP A 22 9.79 8.16 6.14
N ARG A 23 9.00 7.17 6.54
CA ARG A 23 9.25 5.75 6.26
C ARG A 23 8.02 5.06 5.72
N VAL A 24 8.22 4.06 4.87
CA VAL A 24 7.20 3.11 4.44
C VAL A 24 7.47 1.75 5.07
N VAL A 25 6.44 1.10 5.58
CA VAL A 25 6.51 -0.28 6.10
C VAL A 25 6.77 -1.24 4.95
N GLY A 26 7.78 -2.10 5.07
CA GLY A 26 8.16 -3.03 4.01
C GLY A 26 7.39 -4.35 4.01
N ARG A 27 6.79 -4.74 5.15
CA ARG A 27 6.15 -6.05 5.32
C ARG A 27 4.88 -5.96 6.15
N ASP A 28 3.88 -6.74 5.76
CA ASP A 28 2.69 -6.96 6.58
C ASP A 28 3.07 -7.64 7.89
N ARG A 29 2.47 -7.19 9.00
CA ARG A 29 2.78 -7.71 10.33
C ARG A 29 1.58 -7.66 11.26
N ILE A 30 1.47 -8.68 12.10
CA ILE A 30 0.60 -8.66 13.29
C ILE A 30 1.48 -8.31 14.49
N ILE A 31 1.10 -7.29 15.23
CA ILE A 31 1.75 -6.91 16.49
C ILE A 31 0.82 -7.36 17.64
N PRO A 32 1.22 -8.36 18.47
CA PRO A 32 0.41 -8.83 19.59
C PRO A 32 -0.03 -7.71 20.53
N ALA A 33 -1.13 -7.90 21.25
CA ALA A 33 -1.50 -7.05 22.38
C ALA A 33 -0.37 -7.05 23.43
N HIS A 34 -0.14 -5.92 24.08
CA HIS A 34 0.87 -5.76 25.14
C HIS A 34 2.27 -6.25 24.75
N SER A 35 2.68 -6.01 23.50
CA SER A 35 3.96 -6.48 22.98
C SER A 35 5.12 -5.60 23.44
N GLU A 36 6.27 -6.23 23.66
CA GLU A 36 7.58 -5.57 23.69
C GLU A 36 7.88 -4.78 22.39
N PRO A 37 8.95 -3.97 22.34
CA PRO A 37 9.40 -3.34 21.11
C PRO A 37 9.61 -4.37 19.97
N VAL A 38 8.81 -4.25 18.93
CA VAL A 38 8.92 -5.05 17.71
C VAL A 38 9.70 -4.25 16.67
N ALA A 39 10.77 -4.84 16.13
CA ALA A 39 11.51 -4.26 15.01
C ALA A 39 10.65 -4.26 13.74
N LEU A 40 10.56 -3.12 13.07
CA LEU A 40 9.81 -2.99 11.81
C LEU A 40 10.78 -2.82 10.66
N ASP A 41 10.60 -3.63 9.61
CA ASP A 41 11.29 -3.46 8.35
C ASP A 41 10.67 -2.26 7.63
N VAL A 42 11.48 -1.23 7.41
CA VAL A 42 11.05 0.07 6.90
C VAL A 42 12.05 0.62 5.90
N PHE A 43 11.54 1.38 4.93
CA PHE A 43 12.34 2.07 3.93
C PHE A 43 12.07 3.57 3.98
N CYS A 44 13.10 4.38 3.83
CA CYS A 44 12.95 5.83 3.84
C CYS A 44 12.28 6.31 2.56
N VAL A 45 11.24 7.15 2.68
CA VAL A 45 10.52 7.78 1.55
C VAL A 45 10.75 9.30 1.50
N GLU A 46 11.85 9.73 2.11
CA GLU A 46 12.29 11.12 2.17
C GLU A 46 13.82 11.16 2.10
N PRO A 47 14.39 10.99 0.89
CA PRO A 47 15.85 11.01 0.74
C PRO A 47 16.45 12.34 1.21
N HIS A 48 17.70 12.34 1.67
CA HIS A 48 18.46 13.53 2.08
C HIS A 48 18.07 14.24 3.39
N ARG A 49 16.85 14.07 3.95
CA ARG A 49 16.56 14.58 5.31
C ARG A 49 17.29 13.68 6.32
N TRP A 50 18.18 14.22 7.14
CA TRP A 50 18.73 13.50 8.31
C TRP A 50 18.70 14.36 9.57
N MET A 51 17.74 15.28 9.62
CA MET A 51 17.45 16.10 10.79
C MET A 51 16.08 15.69 11.31
N SER A 52 15.97 15.54 12.63
CA SER A 52 14.74 15.07 13.26
C SER A 52 13.63 16.11 13.10
N ALA A 53 12.55 15.77 12.40
CA ALA A 53 11.35 16.60 12.35
C ALA A 53 10.54 16.50 13.66
N SER A 54 10.57 15.34 14.30
CA SER A 54 9.94 15.07 15.60
C SER A 54 10.63 13.87 16.26
N ALA A 55 10.66 13.84 17.61
CA ALA A 55 11.19 12.68 18.34
C ALA A 55 10.29 11.43 18.24
N GLN A 56 9.01 11.62 17.87
CA GLN A 56 8.01 10.57 17.75
C GLN A 56 7.53 10.47 16.31
N PHE A 57 7.33 9.24 15.86
CA PHE A 57 6.67 8.97 14.60
C PHE A 57 5.16 9.11 14.75
N GLY A 58 4.53 9.81 13.82
CA GLY A 58 3.08 9.91 13.69
C GLY A 58 2.60 9.13 12.47
N ALA A 59 1.37 8.60 12.54
CA ALA A 59 0.67 8.19 11.34
C ALA A 59 0.29 9.46 10.57
N SER A 60 0.95 9.74 9.43
CA SER A 60 0.60 10.89 8.60
C SER A 60 -0.77 10.66 7.98
N GLY A 61 -1.83 11.08 8.67
CA GLY A 61 -3.21 10.97 8.19
C GLY A 61 -3.62 9.57 7.70
N SER A 62 -2.98 8.49 8.17
CA SER A 62 -3.15 7.12 7.65
C SER A 62 -2.78 6.94 6.17
N ALA A 63 -1.70 7.56 5.67
CA ALA A 63 -1.31 7.43 4.28
C ALA A 63 -0.72 6.05 3.93
N MET A 64 -1.11 5.54 2.76
CA MET A 64 -0.50 4.38 2.11
C MET A 64 0.30 4.89 0.90
N ALA A 65 1.54 4.43 0.73
CA ALA A 65 2.34 4.70 -0.47
C ALA A 65 1.66 4.11 -1.71
N GLN A 66 1.86 4.69 -2.89
CA GLN A 66 1.35 4.12 -4.14
C GLN A 66 2.00 2.76 -4.48
N PRO A 67 1.31 1.86 -5.21
CA PRO A 67 1.80 0.55 -5.65
C PRO A 67 3.23 0.53 -6.16
N SER A 68 3.67 1.49 -6.98
CA SER A 68 5.05 1.50 -7.49
C SER A 68 6.11 1.67 -6.39
N VAL A 69 5.81 2.47 -5.35
CA VAL A 69 6.69 2.62 -4.18
C VAL A 69 6.54 1.41 -3.24
N ARG A 70 5.32 0.90 -3.06
CA ARG A 70 5.03 -0.29 -2.23
C ARG A 70 5.80 -1.51 -2.72
N SER A 71 5.78 -1.77 -4.03
CA SER A 71 6.42 -2.95 -4.62
C SER A 71 7.93 -2.98 -4.35
N LYS A 72 8.62 -1.85 -4.49
CA LYS A 72 10.07 -1.73 -4.22
C LYS A 72 10.44 -1.93 -2.76
N ALA A 73 9.56 -1.53 -1.84
CA ALA A 73 9.73 -1.82 -0.42
C ALA A 73 9.45 -3.30 -0.09
N MET A 74 8.44 -3.90 -0.73
CA MET A 74 7.92 -5.24 -0.41
C MET A 74 8.71 -6.39 -1.04
N ALA A 75 8.88 -6.38 -2.37
CA ALA A 75 9.61 -7.44 -3.10
C ALA A 75 11.10 -7.13 -3.18
N ASP A 76 11.47 -6.03 -3.82
CA ASP A 76 12.87 -5.73 -4.13
C ASP A 76 13.67 -5.47 -2.85
N ARG A 77 13.00 -4.98 -1.79
CA ARG A 77 13.58 -4.62 -0.48
C ARG A 77 14.81 -3.73 -0.65
N ASN A 78 14.72 -2.81 -1.60
CA ASN A 78 15.85 -2.01 -2.05
C ASN A 78 15.57 -0.53 -1.79
N GLN A 79 16.36 0.06 -0.89
CA GLN A 79 16.23 1.47 -0.52
C GLN A 79 16.43 2.42 -1.69
N GLN A 80 17.34 2.11 -2.62
CA GLN A 80 17.59 2.95 -3.79
C GLN A 80 16.41 2.89 -4.75
N GLU A 81 15.84 1.72 -4.99
CA GLU A 81 14.66 1.60 -5.85
C GLU A 81 13.42 2.27 -5.25
N VAL A 82 13.24 2.22 -3.92
CA VAL A 82 12.21 3.00 -3.22
C VAL A 82 12.40 4.50 -3.48
N TRP A 83 13.64 5.01 -3.39
CA TRP A 83 13.92 6.42 -3.69
C TRP A 83 13.71 6.78 -5.15
N ASN A 84 14.06 5.88 -6.09
CA ASN A 84 13.82 6.08 -7.51
C ASN A 84 12.32 6.25 -7.79
N GLU A 85 11.47 5.38 -7.21
CA GLU A 85 10.01 5.47 -7.37
C GLU A 85 9.40 6.67 -6.66
N VAL A 86 9.90 7.05 -5.48
CA VAL A 86 9.51 8.30 -4.81
C VAL A 86 9.84 9.52 -5.68
N ALA A 87 11.02 9.55 -6.31
CA ALA A 87 11.41 10.63 -7.20
C ALA A 87 10.51 10.73 -8.44
N LYS A 88 10.20 9.59 -9.09
CA LYS A 88 9.25 9.53 -10.21
C LYS A 88 7.86 10.02 -9.82
N SER A 89 7.35 9.58 -8.67
CA SER A 89 6.04 9.99 -8.15
C SER A 89 5.98 11.50 -7.91
N ARG A 90 7.02 12.05 -7.25
CA ARG A 90 7.12 13.49 -6.99
C ARG A 90 7.20 14.30 -8.28
N ALA A 91 7.98 13.84 -9.27
CA ALA A 91 8.07 14.49 -10.57
C ALA A 91 6.72 14.49 -11.30
N ALA A 92 5.95 13.40 -11.22
CA ALA A 92 4.62 13.32 -11.80
C ALA A 92 3.64 14.31 -11.12
N PHE A 93 3.68 14.42 -9.78
CA PHE A 93 2.89 15.43 -9.07
C PHE A 93 3.28 16.86 -9.45
N VAL A 94 4.58 17.16 -9.55
CA VAL A 94 5.08 18.46 -10.00
C VAL A 94 4.55 18.81 -11.39
N ALA A 95 4.58 17.86 -12.33
CA ALA A 95 4.06 18.06 -13.68
C ALA A 95 2.54 18.28 -13.73
N GLY A 96 1.81 17.78 -12.73
CA GLY A 96 0.35 17.87 -12.65
C GLY A 96 -0.17 19.15 -12.01
N VAL A 97 0.66 19.99 -11.37
CA VAL A 97 0.19 21.12 -10.55
C VAL A 97 0.73 22.49 -11.01
N PRO A 98 0.07 23.61 -10.65
CA PRO A 98 0.57 24.95 -10.97
C PRO A 98 1.93 25.27 -10.33
N ALA A 99 2.70 26.18 -10.95
CA ALA A 99 4.08 26.49 -10.57
C ALA A 99 4.33 26.77 -9.07
N PRO A 100 3.49 27.53 -8.33
CA PRO A 100 3.71 27.73 -6.89
C PRO A 100 3.63 26.43 -6.08
N GLN A 101 2.76 25.49 -6.50
CA GLN A 101 2.61 24.20 -5.84
C GLN A 101 3.73 23.24 -6.24
N ALA A 102 4.16 23.27 -7.50
CA ALA A 102 5.33 22.55 -7.97
C ALA A 102 6.58 22.91 -7.16
N GLN A 103 6.86 24.21 -7.00
CA GLN A 103 7.98 24.70 -6.19
C GLN A 103 7.92 24.24 -4.73
N ALA A 104 6.72 24.23 -4.13
CA ALA A 104 6.54 23.72 -2.78
C ALA A 104 6.89 22.23 -2.67
N ILE A 105 6.50 21.40 -3.65
CA ILE A 105 6.82 19.97 -3.70
C ILE A 105 8.31 19.73 -3.95
N GLU A 106 8.94 20.53 -4.81
CA GLU A 106 10.37 20.44 -5.12
C GLU A 106 11.24 20.81 -3.91
N SER A 107 10.76 21.72 -3.07
CA SER A 107 11.47 22.18 -1.87
C SER A 107 11.63 21.13 -0.75
N SER A 108 10.88 20.02 -0.82
CA SER A 108 10.92 18.94 0.15
C SER A 108 11.12 17.59 -0.52
N SER A 109 12.00 16.76 0.01
CA SER A 109 12.18 15.39 -0.49
C SER A 109 11.12 14.40 -0.02
N SER A 110 10.20 14.80 0.87
CA SER A 110 9.21 13.90 1.47
C SER A 110 8.13 13.52 0.47
N TYR A 111 7.96 12.21 0.26
CA TYR A 111 6.82 11.66 -0.45
C TYR A 111 5.49 12.04 0.23
N ALA A 112 5.42 11.94 1.56
CA ALA A 112 4.22 12.25 2.32
C ALA A 112 3.83 13.74 2.16
N ALA A 113 4.80 14.65 2.23
CA ALA A 113 4.55 16.07 2.02
C ALA A 113 4.05 16.37 0.59
N ALA A 114 4.61 15.70 -0.42
CA ALA A 114 4.15 15.85 -1.80
C ALA A 114 2.69 15.40 -1.98
N VAL A 115 2.31 14.25 -1.40
CA VAL A 115 0.93 13.73 -1.44
C VAL A 115 -0.04 14.64 -0.65
N GLN A 116 0.43 15.26 0.43
CA GLN A 116 -0.38 16.19 1.25
C GLN A 116 -0.41 17.62 0.69
N ASN A 117 0.28 17.92 -0.42
CA ASN A 117 0.17 19.21 -1.08
C ASN A 117 -1.31 19.46 -1.46
N GLY A 118 -1.80 20.68 -1.23
CA GLY A 118 -3.23 20.98 -1.40
C GLY A 118 -3.77 20.74 -2.82
N GLU A 119 -2.98 20.99 -3.86
CA GLU A 119 -3.39 20.72 -5.23
C GLU A 119 -3.34 19.23 -5.56
N VAL A 120 -2.23 18.56 -5.20
CA VAL A 120 -2.10 17.11 -5.38
C VAL A 120 -3.25 16.39 -4.68
N LYS A 121 -3.54 16.76 -3.42
CA LYS A 121 -4.66 16.22 -2.67
C LYS A 121 -6.00 16.43 -3.36
N ARG A 122 -6.25 17.61 -3.95
CA ARG A 122 -7.49 17.87 -4.71
C ARG A 122 -7.60 16.96 -5.93
N GLN A 123 -6.51 16.77 -6.66
CA GLN A 123 -6.46 15.89 -7.82
C GLN A 123 -6.66 14.43 -7.43
N LEU A 124 -6.00 13.96 -6.37
CA LEU A 124 -6.21 12.63 -5.80
C LEU A 124 -7.66 12.43 -5.34
N ASP A 125 -8.23 13.40 -4.63
CA ASP A 125 -9.61 13.35 -4.16
C ASP A 125 -10.60 13.31 -5.35
N SER A 126 -10.29 13.91 -6.49
CA SER A 126 -11.15 13.84 -7.70
C SER A 126 -11.30 12.42 -8.25
N ILE A 127 -10.31 11.55 -8.00
CA ILE A 127 -10.35 10.12 -8.37
C ILE A 127 -10.84 9.27 -7.19
N ALA A 128 -10.27 9.49 -6.01
CA ALA A 128 -10.48 8.67 -4.84
C ALA A 128 -11.87 8.86 -4.22
N VAL A 129 -12.37 10.10 -4.10
CA VAL A 129 -13.66 10.36 -3.43
C VAL A 129 -14.84 9.74 -4.18
N PRO A 130 -14.94 9.78 -5.52
CA PRO A 130 -15.99 9.05 -6.23
C PRO A 130 -15.92 7.54 -5.99
N ILE A 131 -14.73 6.94 -5.96
CA ILE A 131 -14.53 5.51 -5.68
C ILE A 131 -14.90 5.20 -4.23
N GLU A 132 -14.49 6.02 -3.27
CA GLU A 132 -14.83 5.91 -1.85
C GLU A 132 -16.33 6.05 -1.61
N ARG A 133 -16.99 7.03 -2.23
CA ARG A 133 -18.45 7.23 -2.11
C ARG A 133 -19.23 6.12 -2.79
N SER A 134 -18.76 5.69 -3.95
CA SER A 134 -19.30 4.50 -4.62
C SER A 134 -19.18 3.33 -3.66
N TYR A 135 -18.02 3.14 -3.04
CA TYR A 135 -17.78 2.13 -2.01
C TYR A 135 -18.55 2.36 -0.70
N GLN A 136 -18.93 3.57 -0.29
CA GLN A 136 -19.79 3.76 0.90
C GLN A 136 -21.24 3.34 0.63
N LYS A 137 -21.76 3.65 -0.57
CA LYS A 137 -23.04 3.08 -1.04
C LYS A 137 -22.92 1.57 -1.27
N LEU A 138 -21.78 1.14 -1.81
CA LEU A 138 -21.42 -0.27 -1.98
C LEU A 138 -21.20 -0.95 -0.63
N ILE A 139 -20.71 -0.34 0.46
CA ILE A 139 -20.37 -1.03 1.72
C ILE A 139 -21.60 -1.71 2.30
N GLN A 140 -22.78 -1.10 2.17
CA GLN A 140 -24.02 -1.77 2.54
C GLN A 140 -24.29 -2.98 1.65
N GLN A 141 -24.10 -2.87 0.33
CA GLN A 141 -24.27 -3.95 -0.64
C GLN A 141 -23.16 -5.01 -0.60
N LEU A 142 -21.92 -4.62 -0.30
CA LEU A 142 -20.72 -5.44 -0.22
C LEU A 142 -20.64 -6.15 1.12
N ARG A 143 -21.17 -5.56 2.20
CA ARG A 143 -21.44 -6.32 3.43
C ARG A 143 -22.50 -7.40 3.17
N VAL A 144 -23.49 -7.11 2.32
CA VAL A 144 -24.46 -8.13 1.86
C VAL A 144 -23.79 -9.17 0.94
N GLU A 145 -22.87 -8.76 0.06
CA GLU A 145 -22.13 -9.64 -0.85
C GLU A 145 -20.85 -10.25 -0.22
N ASN A 146 -20.57 -9.96 1.07
CA ASN A 146 -19.36 -10.34 1.79
C ASN A 146 -18.04 -10.03 1.06
N ALA A 147 -17.92 -8.87 0.42
CA ALA A 147 -16.68 -8.48 -0.24
C ALA A 147 -15.57 -8.20 0.77
N VAL A 148 -14.39 -8.74 0.49
CA VAL A 148 -13.24 -8.71 1.40
C VAL A 148 -11.96 -8.16 0.76
N GLY A 149 -11.99 -7.83 -0.53
CA GLY A 149 -10.83 -7.22 -1.20
C GLY A 149 -11.17 -6.52 -2.50
N ALA A 150 -10.12 -6.09 -3.20
CA ALA A 150 -10.22 -5.49 -4.53
C ALA A 150 -9.07 -5.96 -5.42
N VAL A 151 -9.37 -6.15 -6.71
CA VAL A 151 -8.39 -6.21 -7.79
C VAL A 151 -8.37 -4.84 -8.46
N VAL A 152 -7.19 -4.25 -8.57
CA VAL A 152 -7.01 -2.87 -9.01
C VAL A 152 -6.40 -2.86 -10.40
N ALA A 153 -7.00 -2.05 -11.27
CA ALA A 153 -6.46 -1.75 -12.57
C ALA A 153 -6.25 -0.25 -12.79
N VAL A 154 -5.13 0.10 -13.41
CA VAL A 154 -4.78 1.47 -13.78
C VAL A 154 -4.41 1.47 -15.26
N ASN A 155 -4.99 2.39 -16.04
CA ASN A 155 -4.76 2.50 -17.49
C ASN A 155 -4.97 1.20 -18.29
N GLY A 156 -5.93 0.37 -17.87
CA GLY A 156 -6.26 -0.88 -18.55
C GLY A 156 -5.44 -2.10 -18.10
N GLU A 157 -4.51 -1.93 -17.18
CA GLU A 157 -3.66 -3.01 -16.68
C GLU A 157 -4.05 -3.38 -15.25
N ILE A 158 -4.09 -4.68 -14.90
CA ILE A 158 -4.24 -5.12 -13.51
C ILE A 158 -2.89 -4.99 -12.81
N ILE A 159 -2.85 -4.28 -11.69
CA ILE A 159 -1.60 -3.86 -11.07
C ILE A 159 -1.41 -4.42 -9.66
N TRP A 160 -2.51 -4.64 -8.96
CA TRP A 160 -2.49 -4.90 -7.52
C TRP A 160 -3.77 -5.62 -7.08
N VAL A 161 -3.65 -6.36 -5.99
CA VAL A 161 -4.73 -7.00 -5.26
C VAL A 161 -4.45 -6.80 -3.78
N ASP A 162 -5.46 -6.35 -3.03
CA ASP A 162 -5.46 -6.39 -1.56
C ASP A 162 -6.75 -7.11 -1.11
N VAL A 163 -6.61 -8.25 -0.42
CA VAL A 163 -7.73 -9.07 0.11
C VAL A 163 -7.55 -9.27 1.61
N PHE A 164 -8.61 -9.12 2.37
CA PHE A 164 -8.62 -9.18 3.84
C PHE A 164 -9.41 -10.38 4.37
N ALA A 165 -9.22 -10.73 5.64
CA ALA A 165 -10.03 -11.75 6.30
C ALA A 165 -11.51 -11.38 6.49
N SER A 166 -11.86 -10.09 6.43
CA SER A 166 -13.23 -9.65 6.69
C SER A 166 -13.58 -8.33 6.00
N PRO A 167 -14.87 -8.08 5.72
CA PRO A 167 -15.33 -6.79 5.20
C PRO A 167 -14.98 -5.62 6.13
N ALA A 168 -14.96 -5.85 7.44
CA ALA A 168 -14.62 -4.83 8.44
C ALA A 168 -13.15 -4.37 8.35
N LEU A 169 -12.23 -5.30 8.06
CA LEU A 169 -10.83 -4.94 7.80
C LEU A 169 -10.71 -4.16 6.50
N LEU A 170 -11.33 -4.64 5.42
CA LEU A 170 -11.33 -3.91 4.15
C LEU A 170 -11.86 -2.48 4.34
N GLU A 171 -13.00 -2.30 5.00
CA GLU A 171 -13.59 -0.99 5.29
C GLU A 171 -12.64 -0.06 6.05
N LYS A 172 -11.87 -0.61 7.01
CA LYS A 172 -10.89 0.17 7.78
C LYS A 172 -9.70 0.62 6.92
N TYR A 173 -9.26 -0.20 5.97
CA TYR A 173 -8.10 0.11 5.12
C TYR A 173 -8.48 0.82 3.81
N TRP A 174 -9.72 0.72 3.37
CA TRP A 174 -10.16 1.21 2.07
C TRP A 174 -9.87 2.70 1.81
N PRO A 175 -10.13 3.64 2.75
CA PRO A 175 -9.90 5.07 2.48
C PRO A 175 -8.44 5.42 2.14
N LYS A 176 -7.47 4.65 2.64
CA LYS A 176 -6.05 4.86 2.32
C LYS A 176 -5.59 4.06 1.12
N LEU A 177 -6.14 2.86 0.91
CA LEU A 177 -5.84 2.06 -0.29
C LEU A 177 -6.30 2.76 -1.56
N VAL A 178 -7.52 3.29 -1.60
CA VAL A 178 -8.02 4.02 -2.78
C VAL A 178 -7.17 5.23 -3.10
N ARG A 179 -6.76 6.00 -2.08
CA ARG A 179 -5.86 7.15 -2.29
C ARG A 179 -4.49 6.73 -2.82
N SER A 180 -3.96 5.60 -2.33
CA SER A 180 -2.73 4.99 -2.86
C SER A 180 -2.87 4.58 -4.32
N TYR A 181 -3.96 3.93 -4.71
CA TYR A 181 -4.22 3.58 -6.11
C TYR A 181 -4.48 4.81 -6.99
N ALA A 182 -5.14 5.84 -6.46
CA ALA A 182 -5.31 7.10 -7.18
C ALA A 182 -3.96 7.77 -7.45
N ALA A 183 -3.04 7.77 -6.48
CA ALA A 183 -1.68 8.30 -6.66
C ALA A 183 -0.89 7.55 -7.73
N GLU A 184 -1.09 6.24 -7.83
CA GLU A 184 -0.51 5.43 -8.92
C GLU A 184 -0.95 5.92 -10.30
N ALA A 185 -2.23 6.28 -10.45
CA ALA A 185 -2.78 6.70 -11.73
C ALA A 185 -2.20 8.03 -12.25
N PHE A 186 -1.61 8.85 -11.35
CA PHE A 186 -0.88 10.07 -11.73
C PHE A 186 0.56 9.80 -12.17
N THR A 187 1.14 8.66 -11.79
CA THR A 187 2.53 8.34 -12.12
C THR A 187 2.57 7.62 -13.47
N PRO A 188 3.24 8.16 -14.50
CA PRO A 188 3.37 7.47 -15.77
C PRO A 188 4.03 6.10 -15.56
N ARG A 189 3.33 5.03 -15.93
CA ARG A 189 3.86 3.68 -15.86
C ARG A 189 4.78 3.36 -17.03
N HIS A 190 5.66 2.38 -16.80
CA HIS A 190 6.47 1.73 -17.83
C HIS A 190 5.64 0.88 -18.80
N PHE A 191 4.37 0.58 -18.49
CA PHE A 191 3.55 -0.26 -19.35
C PHE A 191 2.89 0.57 -20.46
N PRO A 192 3.06 0.17 -21.74
CA PRO A 192 2.34 0.81 -22.82
C PRO A 192 0.84 0.64 -22.59
N VAL A 193 0.04 1.64 -22.95
CA VAL A 193 -1.42 1.53 -22.99
C VAL A 193 -1.77 0.33 -23.88
N ILE A 194 -2.16 -0.79 -23.26
CA ILE A 194 -2.49 -1.99 -24.02
C ILE A 194 -3.78 -1.68 -24.78
N SER A 195 -3.73 -1.82 -26.10
CA SER A 195 -4.85 -1.56 -27.02
C SER A 195 -6.03 -2.54 -26.88
N GLY A 196 -6.06 -3.35 -25.80
CA GLY A 196 -6.99 -4.45 -25.55
C GLY A 196 -8.21 -4.11 -24.68
N GLY A 197 -8.39 -2.84 -24.27
CA GLY A 197 -9.52 -2.39 -23.46
C GLY A 197 -9.34 -2.61 -21.95
N LEU A 198 -10.39 -2.32 -21.17
CA LEU A 198 -10.39 -2.49 -19.71
C LEU A 198 -10.34 -3.98 -19.34
N PRO A 199 -9.69 -4.37 -18.22
CA PRO A 199 -9.70 -5.75 -17.75
C PRO A 199 -11.12 -6.27 -17.53
N SER A 200 -11.40 -7.49 -17.95
CA SER A 200 -12.66 -8.16 -17.67
C SER A 200 -12.68 -8.69 -16.23
N ARG A 201 -13.87 -8.97 -15.70
CA ARG A 201 -13.99 -9.69 -14.41
C ARG A 201 -13.30 -11.05 -14.44
N GLU A 202 -13.33 -11.71 -15.59
CA GLU A 202 -12.66 -13.00 -15.79
C GLU A 202 -11.13 -12.86 -15.72
N SER A 203 -10.53 -11.83 -16.35
CA SER A 203 -9.08 -11.63 -16.26
C SER A 203 -8.65 -11.23 -14.85
N ALA A 204 -9.46 -10.43 -14.15
CA ALA A 204 -9.26 -10.10 -12.74
C ALA A 204 -9.34 -11.35 -11.85
N GLN A 205 -10.33 -12.22 -12.05
CA GLN A 205 -10.48 -13.46 -11.29
C GLN A 205 -9.32 -14.43 -11.56
N LYS A 206 -8.92 -14.60 -12.82
CA LYS A 206 -7.74 -15.42 -13.18
C LYS A 206 -6.46 -14.90 -12.53
N PHE A 207 -6.28 -13.58 -12.49
CA PHE A 207 -5.13 -13.00 -11.80
C PHE A 207 -5.20 -13.25 -10.30
N LEU A 208 -6.37 -13.10 -9.67
CA LEU A 208 -6.56 -13.37 -8.24
C LEU A 208 -6.27 -14.85 -7.88
N ASP A 209 -6.85 -15.79 -8.63
CA ASP A 209 -6.80 -17.23 -8.31
C ASP A 209 -5.41 -17.86 -8.49
N ARG A 210 -4.56 -17.27 -9.32
CA ARG A 210 -3.21 -17.80 -9.60
C ARG A 210 -2.27 -17.53 -8.43
N LEU A 211 -2.25 -18.39 -7.43
CA LEU A 211 -1.31 -18.31 -6.29
C LEU A 211 -0.18 -19.35 -6.34
N TYR A 212 -0.06 -20.10 -7.42
CA TYR A 212 1.09 -20.98 -7.63
C TYR A 212 2.22 -20.20 -8.27
N GLY A 213 3.40 -20.23 -7.65
CA GLY A 213 4.61 -19.58 -8.14
C GLY A 213 5.78 -20.56 -8.28
N ASN A 214 6.86 -20.08 -8.87
CA ASN A 214 8.10 -20.83 -9.07
C ASN A 214 8.95 -20.88 -7.79
N HIS A 215 8.79 -19.89 -6.91
CA HIS A 215 9.47 -19.81 -5.63
C HIS A 215 8.49 -19.44 -4.52
N GLU A 216 8.63 -20.10 -3.38
CA GLU A 216 7.88 -19.81 -2.16
C GLU A 216 8.85 -19.66 -0.99
N ASN A 217 8.73 -18.58 -0.25
CA ASN A 217 9.47 -18.33 0.98
C ASN A 217 8.50 -18.12 2.14
N VAL A 218 8.76 -18.79 3.28
CA VAL A 218 7.87 -18.76 4.45
C VAL A 218 8.65 -18.29 5.68
N GLU A 219 8.17 -17.21 6.29
CA GLU A 219 8.65 -16.69 7.56
C GLU A 219 7.58 -16.90 8.63
N THR A 220 7.95 -17.42 9.80
CA THR A 220 7.00 -17.66 10.90
C THR A 220 7.49 -16.99 12.17
N GLU A 221 6.62 -16.20 12.79
CA GLU A 221 6.73 -15.73 14.16
C GLU A 221 5.83 -16.63 15.03
N PRO A 222 6.39 -17.57 15.81
CA PRO A 222 5.61 -18.58 16.52
C PRO A 222 4.50 -17.98 17.39
N GLY A 223 3.27 -18.48 17.20
CA GLY A 223 2.10 -18.02 17.95
C GLY A 223 1.59 -16.62 17.57
N VAL A 224 2.18 -15.95 16.57
CA VAL A 224 1.75 -14.62 16.13
C VAL A 224 1.28 -14.63 14.67
N TYR A 225 2.17 -14.93 13.73
CA TYR A 225 1.83 -14.94 12.30
C TYR A 225 2.75 -15.85 11.49
N ARG A 226 2.29 -16.23 10.31
CA ARG A 226 3.10 -16.78 9.22
C ARG A 226 2.96 -15.89 8.00
N ARG A 227 4.07 -15.45 7.42
CA ARG A 227 4.12 -14.74 6.15
C ARG A 227 4.62 -15.67 5.07
N THR A 228 3.88 -15.78 3.98
CA THR A 228 4.28 -16.54 2.79
C THR A 228 4.45 -15.57 1.63
N GLU A 229 5.58 -15.67 0.94
CA GLU A 229 5.94 -14.88 -0.22
C GLU A 229 6.04 -15.82 -1.41
N ILE A 230 5.27 -15.54 -2.46
CA ILE A 230 5.18 -16.39 -3.65
C ILE A 230 5.58 -15.55 -4.84
N GLN A 231 6.62 -15.98 -5.55
CA GLN A 231 7.08 -15.37 -6.79
C GLN A 231 6.63 -16.22 -7.97
N GLY A 232 5.78 -15.64 -8.82
CA GLY A 232 5.38 -16.20 -10.11
C GLY A 232 6.16 -15.57 -11.27
N ASP A 233 5.77 -15.91 -12.50
CA ASP A 233 6.42 -15.39 -13.72
C ASP A 233 6.24 -13.87 -13.91
N ASP A 234 5.07 -13.35 -13.55
CA ASP A 234 4.63 -11.97 -13.76
C ASP A 234 3.95 -11.39 -12.51
N PHE A 235 4.16 -11.99 -11.34
CA PHE A 235 3.59 -11.51 -10.09
C PHE A 235 4.42 -11.88 -8.87
N ASP A 236 4.27 -11.09 -7.82
CA ASP A 236 4.60 -11.48 -6.45
C ASP A 236 3.34 -11.43 -5.58
N ALA A 237 3.17 -12.40 -4.68
CA ALA A 237 2.10 -12.44 -3.70
C ALA A 237 2.65 -12.58 -2.28
N PHE A 238 2.05 -11.85 -1.34
CA PHE A 238 2.41 -11.80 0.07
C PHE A 238 1.17 -12.12 0.90
N LEU A 239 1.22 -13.22 1.64
CA LEU A 239 0.11 -13.75 2.41
C LEU A 239 0.47 -13.66 3.89
N LEU A 240 -0.35 -12.98 4.68
CA LEU A 240 -0.21 -12.91 6.14
C LEU A 240 -1.28 -13.80 6.79
N THR A 241 -0.86 -14.89 7.44
CA THR A 241 -1.73 -15.78 8.22
C THR A 241 -1.58 -15.46 9.70
N SER A 242 -2.69 -15.30 10.43
CA SER A 242 -2.61 -15.17 11.90
C SER A 242 -2.43 -16.53 12.55
N LEU A 243 -1.54 -16.58 13.55
CA LEU A 243 -1.31 -17.74 14.41
C LEU A 243 -1.68 -17.45 15.87
N LEU A 244 -2.38 -16.34 16.13
CA LEU A 244 -2.91 -16.01 17.46
C LEU A 244 -3.96 -17.07 17.90
N PRO A 245 -4.24 -17.20 19.20
CA PRO A 245 -5.24 -18.16 19.69
C PRO A 245 -6.60 -18.02 18.98
N ASN A 246 -7.19 -19.15 18.61
CA ASN A 246 -8.47 -19.23 17.88
C ASN A 246 -8.47 -18.54 16.49
N THR A 247 -7.29 -18.36 15.89
CA THR A 247 -7.15 -17.90 14.49
C THR A 247 -6.64 -19.05 13.59
N GLY A 248 -5.80 -18.77 12.58
CA GLY A 248 -5.34 -19.74 11.57
C GLY A 248 -5.73 -19.39 10.13
N PHE A 249 -6.40 -18.26 9.93
CA PHE A 249 -6.80 -17.77 8.61
C PHE A 249 -5.85 -16.69 8.07
N GLN A 250 -5.88 -16.49 6.75
CA GLN A 250 -5.19 -15.40 6.08
C GLN A 250 -5.87 -14.07 6.42
N VAL A 251 -5.14 -13.19 7.11
CA VAL A 251 -5.59 -11.84 7.50
C VAL A 251 -5.52 -10.88 6.33
N HIS A 252 -4.48 -11.00 5.52
CA HIS A 252 -4.26 -10.16 4.35
C HIS A 252 -3.53 -10.93 3.25
N ILE A 253 -3.88 -10.65 2.00
CA ILE A 253 -3.18 -11.06 0.80
C ILE A 253 -2.93 -9.79 -0.02
N ALA A 254 -1.67 -9.44 -0.21
CA ALA A 254 -1.25 -8.47 -1.21
C ALA A 254 -0.70 -9.23 -2.42
N LYS A 255 -1.09 -8.86 -3.63
CA LYS A 255 -0.49 -9.42 -4.84
C LYS A 255 -0.29 -8.34 -5.87
N MET A 256 0.88 -8.32 -6.48
CA MET A 256 1.28 -7.30 -7.44
C MET A 256 1.73 -7.92 -8.74
N ARG A 257 1.48 -7.20 -9.85
CA ARG A 257 1.94 -7.58 -11.18
C ARG A 257 3.28 -6.92 -11.48
N HIS A 258 4.17 -7.64 -12.16
CA HIS A 258 5.46 -7.13 -12.66
C HIS A 258 5.35 -6.37 -13.97
#